data_AF-A0ABC8CNG7-F1
#
_entry.id   AF-A0ABC8CNG7-F1
#
_cell.length_a   1.000
_cell.length_b   1.000
_cell.length_c   1.000
_cell.angle_alpha   90.00
_cell.angle_beta   90.00
_cell.angle_gamma   90.00
#
_symmetry.space_group_name_H-M   'P 1'
#
loop_
_entity.id
_entity.type
_entity.pdbx_description
1 polymer ?
#
loop_
_entity_poly.entity_id
_entity_poly.type
_entity_poly.pdbx_seq_one_letter_code
_entity_poly.pdbx_strand_id
1 'polypeptide(L)'
;MTFSKKSLAAIQADVNNIKADVNKAYNIVDGKKNDYTQEGAQKAFKTWLYQYDVPGKLIDARHDVQAWRDSAQRQADKARAKLYPKANDVNEQLAAELAVSRIMGRGNFDRESFLQQFDTLGATATRTLLIEESIARGIISQDVIEGYTMQTNEDYRQLTTQAQKAAALAHSVEHQIDYLERKGDNMHLEAGATASVDVSKIEGAEVEY
;
A
#
# COMPACT_ATOMS: atom_id res chain seq x y z
N MET A 1 -18.84 5.10 -6.51
CA MET A 1 -17.89 5.99 -5.81
C MET A 1 -16.77 6.31 -6.77
N THR A 2 -16.64 7.56 -7.18
CA THR A 2 -15.50 8.07 -7.95
C THR A 2 -14.34 8.24 -6.97
N PHE A 3 -13.30 7.40 -7.08
CA PHE A 3 -12.09 7.59 -6.28
C PHE A 3 -11.42 8.88 -6.73
N SER A 4 -11.12 9.76 -5.77
CA SER A 4 -10.41 11.00 -6.01
C SER A 4 -8.99 10.68 -6.50
N LYS A 5 -8.58 11.19 -7.67
CA LYS A 5 -7.22 11.05 -8.22
C LYS A 5 -6.24 12.01 -7.56
N LYS A 6 -6.22 12.09 -6.22
CA LYS A 6 -5.27 12.99 -5.54
C LYS A 6 -3.88 12.38 -5.56
N SER A 7 -2.87 13.21 -5.79
CA SER A 7 -1.48 12.86 -5.50
C SER A 7 -1.24 12.83 -3.98
N LEU A 8 -0.20 12.11 -3.54
CA LEU A 8 0.17 12.10 -2.12
C LEU A 8 0.58 13.49 -1.62
N ALA A 9 1.16 14.33 -2.48
CA ALA A 9 1.47 15.73 -2.15
C ALA A 9 0.21 16.54 -1.83
N ALA A 10 -0.88 16.35 -2.58
CA ALA A 10 -2.17 16.98 -2.29
C ALA A 10 -2.76 16.47 -0.97
N ILE A 11 -2.66 15.17 -0.71
CA ILE A 11 -3.11 14.56 0.56
C ILE A 11 -2.28 15.09 1.74
N GLN A 12 -0.96 15.26 1.57
CA GLN A 12 -0.09 15.86 2.58
C GLN A 12 -0.46 17.32 2.86
N ALA A 13 -0.89 18.08 1.84
CA ALA A 13 -1.40 19.44 2.04
C ALA A 13 -2.68 19.43 2.90
N ASP A 14 -3.59 18.49 2.66
CA ASP A 14 -4.78 18.29 3.49
C ASP A 14 -4.40 17.94 4.94
N VAL A 15 -3.46 17.01 5.15
CA VAL A 15 -2.94 16.66 6.49
C VAL A 15 -2.29 17.87 7.19
N ASN A 16 -1.56 18.71 6.45
CA ASN A 16 -0.98 19.94 6.99
C ASN A 16 -2.07 20.95 7.41
N ASN A 17 -3.17 21.05 6.66
CA ASN A 17 -4.32 21.87 7.04
C ASN A 17 -5.00 21.33 8.29
N ILE A 18 -5.18 20.01 8.41
CA ILE A 18 -5.72 19.38 9.61
C ILE A 18 -4.81 19.67 10.82
N LYS A 19 -3.48 19.55 10.65
CA LYS A 19 -2.51 19.91 11.69
C LYS A 19 -2.63 21.37 12.13
N ALA A 20 -2.88 22.29 11.20
CA ALA A 20 -3.12 23.69 11.52
C ALA A 20 -4.41 23.89 12.34
N ASP A 21 -5.49 23.20 11.99
CA ASP A 21 -6.75 23.20 12.76
C ASP A 21 -6.56 22.64 14.18
N VAL A 22 -5.81 21.55 14.33
CA VAL A 22 -5.44 20.97 15.63
C VAL A 22 -4.64 21.96 16.47
N ASN A 23 -3.65 22.63 15.89
CA ASN A 23 -2.85 23.63 16.59
C ASN A 23 -3.69 24.88 16.96
N LYS A 24 -4.65 25.26 16.12
CA LYS A 24 -5.58 26.34 16.43
C LYS A 24 -6.47 25.99 17.63
N ALA A 25 -7.03 24.79 17.66
CA ALA A 25 -7.78 24.28 18.80
C ALA A 25 -6.93 24.26 20.08
N TYR A 26 -5.69 23.79 19.98
CA TYR A 26 -4.73 23.79 21.10
C TYR A 26 -4.50 25.20 21.65
N ASN A 27 -4.16 26.16 20.78
CA ASN A 27 -3.84 27.53 21.18
C ASN A 27 -5.03 28.25 21.83
N ILE A 28 -6.27 27.96 21.39
CA ILE A 28 -7.47 28.53 22.01
C ILE A 28 -7.64 28.04 23.45
N VAL A 29 -7.40 26.75 23.69
CA VAL A 29 -7.52 26.15 25.02
C VAL A 29 -6.35 26.56 25.92
N ASP A 30 -5.13 26.57 25.41
CA ASP A 30 -3.93 26.98 26.15
C ASP A 30 -3.99 28.47 26.56
N GLY A 31 -4.51 29.34 25.69
CA GLY A 31 -4.76 30.75 26.01
C GLY A 31 -5.75 30.97 27.17
N LYS A 32 -6.56 29.95 27.50
CA LYS A 32 -7.52 29.93 28.60
C LYS A 32 -7.18 28.88 29.67
N LYS A 33 -5.92 28.44 29.75
CA LYS A 33 -5.51 27.34 30.64
C LYS A 33 -5.84 27.57 32.12
N ASN A 34 -5.87 28.82 32.57
CA ASN A 34 -6.21 29.16 33.96
C ASN A 34 -7.71 29.01 34.27
N ASP A 35 -8.55 28.94 33.25
CA ASP A 35 -10.01 28.78 33.38
C ASP A 35 -10.43 27.30 33.44
N TYR A 36 -9.48 26.38 33.20
CA TYR A 36 -9.75 24.95 33.09
C TYR A 36 -8.94 24.12 34.07
N THR A 37 -9.56 23.05 34.56
CA THR A 37 -8.80 21.89 35.07
C THR A 37 -8.16 21.15 33.89
N GLN A 38 -7.19 20.27 34.14
CA GLN A 38 -6.57 19.47 33.08
C GLN A 38 -7.60 18.64 32.27
N GLU A 39 -8.56 18.00 32.95
CA GLU A 39 -9.66 17.28 32.31
C GLU A 39 -10.59 18.22 31.54
N GLY A 40 -10.88 19.39 32.10
CA GLY A 40 -11.69 20.43 31.46
C GLY A 40 -11.06 20.96 30.16
N ALA A 41 -9.73 21.16 30.17
CA ALA A 41 -8.97 21.57 29.00
C ALA A 41 -9.00 20.49 27.90
N GLN A 42 -8.81 19.22 28.26
CA GLN A 42 -8.90 18.11 27.29
C GLN A 42 -10.31 18.01 26.67
N LYS A 43 -11.37 18.19 27.47
CA LYS A 43 -12.74 18.18 26.96
C LYS A 43 -13.01 19.37 26.03
N ALA A 44 -12.59 20.58 26.41
CA ALA A 44 -12.72 21.77 25.59
C ALA A 44 -11.95 21.63 24.27
N PHE A 45 -10.75 21.05 24.31
CA PHE A 45 -9.95 20.75 23.13
C PHE A 45 -10.67 19.79 22.19
N LYS A 46 -11.19 18.67 22.69
CA LYS A 46 -12.03 17.76 21.88
C LYS A 46 -13.22 18.47 21.26
N THR A 47 -13.92 19.34 21.99
CA THR A 47 -15.02 20.15 21.43
C THR A 47 -14.57 21.02 20.25
N TRP A 48 -13.43 21.70 20.37
CA TRP A 48 -12.88 22.49 19.26
C TRP A 48 -12.49 21.63 18.06
N LEU A 49 -11.93 20.44 18.28
CA LEU A 49 -11.63 19.50 17.18
C LEU A 49 -12.89 19.09 16.41
N TYR A 50 -13.99 18.81 17.11
CA TYR A 50 -15.28 18.54 16.45
C TYR A 50 -15.84 19.76 15.73
N GLN A 51 -15.68 20.97 16.28
CA GLN A 51 -16.11 22.21 15.61
C GLN A 51 -15.34 22.48 14.31
N TYR A 52 -14.07 22.08 14.24
CA TYR A 52 -13.26 22.17 13.02
C TYR A 52 -13.38 20.95 12.11
N ASP A 53 -14.24 19.98 12.46
CA ASP A 53 -14.41 18.71 11.76
C ASP A 53 -13.08 17.95 11.56
N VAL A 54 -12.18 18.02 12.54
CA VAL A 54 -10.90 17.30 12.49
C VAL A 54 -11.10 15.78 12.37
N PRO A 55 -12.01 15.13 13.13
CA PRO A 55 -12.22 13.69 12.99
C PRO A 55 -12.70 13.27 11.58
N GLY A 56 -13.62 14.02 10.97
CA GLY A 56 -14.10 13.75 9.60
C GLY A 56 -12.96 13.87 8.59
N LYS A 57 -12.23 14.99 8.63
CA LYS A 57 -11.07 15.23 7.75
C LYS A 57 -9.97 14.16 7.89
N LEU A 58 -9.72 13.65 9.10
CA LEU A 58 -8.73 12.57 9.32
C LEU A 58 -9.18 11.24 8.69
N ILE A 59 -10.48 10.90 8.78
CA ILE A 59 -11.05 9.73 8.13
C ILE A 59 -10.91 9.85 6.60
N ASP A 60 -11.27 11.00 6.04
CA ASP A 60 -11.15 11.26 4.59
C ASP A 60 -9.70 11.18 4.12
N ALA A 61 -8.76 11.82 4.84
CA ALA A 61 -7.34 11.75 4.53
C ALA A 61 -6.81 10.31 4.56
N ARG A 62 -7.23 9.50 5.54
CA ARG A 62 -6.85 8.09 5.63
C ARG A 62 -7.35 7.28 4.43
N HIS A 63 -8.60 7.49 4.03
CA HIS A 63 -9.16 6.86 2.85
C HIS A 63 -8.42 7.28 1.56
N ASP A 64 -8.09 8.55 1.42
CA ASP A 64 -7.34 9.06 0.27
C ASP A 64 -5.93 8.45 0.20
N VAL A 65 -5.20 8.35 1.32
CA VAL A 65 -3.87 7.70 1.37
C VAL A 65 -3.96 6.22 0.97
N GLN A 66 -4.93 5.49 1.52
CA GLN A 66 -5.14 4.07 1.20
C GLN A 66 -5.47 3.89 -0.29
N ALA A 67 -6.38 4.71 -0.82
CA ALA A 67 -6.76 4.65 -2.23
C ALA A 67 -5.58 4.94 -3.16
N TRP A 68 -4.72 5.91 -2.82
CA TRP A 68 -3.52 6.23 -3.58
C TRP A 68 -2.51 5.07 -3.58
N ARG A 69 -2.21 4.50 -2.40
CA ARG A 69 -1.33 3.33 -2.25
C ARG A 69 -1.86 2.13 -3.03
N ASP A 70 -3.13 1.81 -2.86
CA ASP A 70 -3.76 0.66 -3.51
C ASP A 70 -3.80 0.84 -5.03
N SER A 71 -3.90 2.07 -5.54
CA SER A 71 -3.84 2.36 -6.97
C SER A 71 -2.45 2.09 -7.54
N ALA A 72 -1.38 2.47 -6.84
CA ALA A 72 -0.01 2.12 -7.22
C ALA A 72 0.20 0.59 -7.24
N GLN A 73 -0.25 -0.11 -6.19
CA GLN A 73 -0.16 -1.57 -6.11
C GLN A 73 -0.94 -2.27 -7.23
N ARG A 74 -2.14 -1.78 -7.58
CA ARG A 74 -2.95 -2.32 -8.68
C ARG A 74 -2.22 -2.28 -10.03
N GLN A 75 -1.34 -1.29 -10.27
CA GLN A 75 -0.58 -1.24 -11.51
C GLN A 75 0.47 -2.37 -11.56
N ALA A 76 1.18 -2.62 -10.45
CA ALA A 76 2.08 -3.76 -10.32
C ALA A 76 1.34 -5.11 -10.42
N ASP A 77 0.18 -5.24 -9.75
CA ASP A 77 -0.64 -6.46 -9.79
C ASP A 77 -1.15 -6.76 -11.20
N LYS A 78 -1.58 -5.73 -11.94
CA LYS A 78 -1.99 -5.89 -13.35
C LYS A 78 -0.82 -6.34 -14.24
N ALA A 79 0.37 -5.81 -14.03
CA ALA A 79 1.56 -6.25 -14.75
C ALA A 79 1.91 -7.71 -14.39
N ARG A 80 1.84 -8.07 -13.11
CA ARG A 80 2.03 -9.43 -12.63
C ARG A 80 1.02 -10.41 -13.25
N ALA A 81 -0.25 -10.03 -13.30
CA ALA A 81 -1.31 -10.85 -13.88
C ALA A 81 -1.13 -11.09 -15.38
N LYS A 82 -0.51 -10.15 -16.12
CA LYS A 82 -0.14 -10.36 -17.53
C LYS A 82 0.98 -11.38 -17.69
N LEU A 83 1.92 -11.45 -16.74
CA LEU A 83 3.02 -12.42 -16.76
C LEU A 83 2.57 -13.82 -16.32
N TYR A 84 1.57 -13.86 -15.43
CA TYR A 84 1.00 -15.06 -14.84
C TYR A 84 -0.53 -15.12 -15.01
N PRO A 85 -1.02 -15.28 -16.26
CA PRO A 85 -2.45 -15.34 -16.50
C PRO A 85 -3.05 -16.61 -15.92
N LYS A 86 -4.28 -16.54 -15.44
CA LYS A 86 -5.09 -17.70 -15.06
C LYS A 86 -5.94 -18.16 -16.25
N ALA A 87 -6.38 -19.42 -16.24
CA ALA A 87 -7.28 -19.93 -17.26
C ALA A 87 -8.60 -19.15 -17.25
N ASN A 88 -9.14 -18.86 -18.44
CA ASN A 88 -10.37 -18.09 -18.61
C ASN A 88 -11.62 -18.98 -18.57
N ASP A 89 -11.48 -20.27 -18.84
CA ASP A 89 -12.56 -21.25 -18.85
C ASP A 89 -12.12 -22.64 -18.35
N VAL A 90 -13.10 -23.52 -18.15
CA VAL A 90 -12.89 -24.87 -17.60
C VAL A 90 -12.07 -25.76 -18.52
N ASN A 91 -12.17 -25.58 -19.84
CA ASN A 91 -11.40 -26.39 -20.80
C ASN A 91 -9.94 -25.97 -20.83
N GLU A 92 -9.67 -24.66 -20.80
CA GLU A 92 -8.33 -24.11 -20.68
C GLU A 92 -7.68 -24.52 -19.35
N GLN A 93 -8.45 -24.49 -18.25
CA GLN A 93 -8.00 -24.96 -16.95
C GLN A 93 -7.62 -26.45 -16.97
N LEU A 94 -8.49 -27.31 -17.51
CA LEU A 94 -8.22 -28.75 -17.63
C LEU A 94 -6.99 -29.02 -18.52
N ALA A 95 -6.85 -28.29 -19.63
CA ALA A 95 -5.69 -28.42 -20.51
C ALA A 95 -4.38 -28.03 -19.79
N ALA A 96 -4.40 -26.95 -18.99
CA ALA A 96 -3.28 -26.53 -18.17
C ALA A 96 -2.94 -27.58 -17.10
N GLU A 97 -3.94 -28.11 -16.38
CA GLU A 97 -3.76 -29.16 -15.36
C GLU A 97 -3.14 -30.44 -15.94
N LEU A 98 -3.63 -30.89 -17.11
CA LEU A 98 -3.07 -32.04 -17.81
C LEU A 98 -1.63 -31.79 -18.28
N ALA A 99 -1.34 -30.58 -18.77
CA ALA A 99 0.01 -30.21 -19.19
C ALA A 99 0.98 -30.18 -17.99
N VAL A 100 0.60 -29.54 -16.88
CA VAL A 100 1.39 -29.52 -15.64
C VAL A 100 1.60 -30.92 -15.10
N SER A 101 0.55 -31.76 -15.08
CA SER A 101 0.66 -33.16 -14.66
C SER A 101 1.66 -33.95 -15.52
N ARG A 102 1.68 -33.72 -16.84
CA ARG A 102 2.67 -34.36 -17.75
C ARG A 102 4.08 -33.84 -17.53
N ILE A 103 4.25 -32.55 -17.23
CA ILE A 103 5.55 -31.94 -16.96
C ILE A 103 6.12 -32.50 -15.65
N MET A 104 5.34 -32.43 -14.57
CA MET A 104 5.76 -32.86 -13.23
C MET A 104 5.80 -34.38 -13.06
N GLY A 105 5.08 -35.13 -13.90
CA GLY A 105 5.09 -36.59 -13.92
C GLY A 105 6.33 -37.22 -14.56
N ARG A 106 7.22 -36.41 -15.18
CA ARG A 106 8.53 -36.88 -15.61
C ARG A 106 9.38 -37.16 -14.36
N GLY A 107 9.90 -38.37 -14.22
CA GLY A 107 10.74 -38.74 -13.07
C GLY A 107 11.89 -37.74 -12.88
N ASN A 108 12.10 -37.29 -11.63
CA ASN A 108 13.05 -36.26 -11.21
C ASN A 108 12.67 -34.80 -11.52
N PHE A 109 11.38 -34.42 -11.48
CA PHE A 109 11.02 -33.00 -11.53
C PHE A 109 11.52 -32.25 -10.29
N ASP A 110 12.56 -31.44 -10.48
CA ASP A 110 13.27 -30.68 -9.47
C ASP A 110 13.41 -29.20 -9.87
N ARG A 111 14.21 -28.44 -9.12
CA ARG A 111 14.40 -27.01 -9.37
C ARG A 111 15.00 -26.71 -10.75
N GLU A 112 15.97 -27.52 -11.22
CA GLU A 112 16.59 -27.31 -12.53
C GLU A 112 15.59 -27.60 -13.66
N SER A 113 14.84 -28.70 -13.52
CA SER A 113 13.76 -29.08 -14.44
C SER A 113 12.68 -28.00 -14.49
N PHE A 114 12.32 -27.42 -13.34
CA PHE A 114 11.39 -26.31 -13.27
C PHE A 114 11.89 -25.10 -14.07
N LEU A 115 13.13 -24.65 -13.86
CA LEU A 115 13.66 -23.46 -14.55
C LEU A 115 13.71 -23.66 -16.07
N GLN A 116 14.10 -24.85 -16.54
CA GLN A 116 14.06 -25.17 -17.97
C GLN A 116 12.65 -25.09 -18.56
N GLN A 117 11.64 -25.60 -17.85
CA GLN A 117 10.25 -25.50 -18.32
C GLN A 117 9.71 -24.07 -18.21
N PHE A 118 10.10 -23.34 -17.18
CA PHE A 118 9.67 -21.96 -16.95
C PHE A 118 10.13 -21.00 -18.06
N ASP A 119 11.33 -21.20 -18.61
CA ASP A 119 11.87 -20.38 -19.71
C ASP A 119 11.28 -20.75 -21.07
N THR A 120 10.79 -21.97 -21.23
CA THR A 120 10.14 -22.42 -22.48
C THR A 120 8.66 -22.07 -22.53
N LEU A 121 8.01 -21.97 -21.37
CA LEU A 121 6.60 -21.58 -21.26
C LEU A 121 6.46 -20.06 -21.32
N GLY A 122 5.75 -19.57 -22.34
CA GLY A 122 5.28 -18.18 -22.37
C GLY A 122 4.26 -17.88 -21.26
N ALA A 123 3.83 -16.62 -21.16
CA ALA A 123 2.79 -16.18 -20.23
C ALA A 123 1.44 -16.88 -20.54
N THR A 124 1.19 -18.00 -19.86
CA THR A 124 0.07 -18.92 -20.10
C THR A 124 -0.47 -19.47 -18.79
N ALA A 125 -1.71 -19.95 -18.79
CA ALA A 125 -2.31 -20.61 -17.62
C ALA A 125 -1.47 -21.81 -17.12
N THR A 126 -0.87 -22.57 -18.05
CA THR A 126 0.05 -23.66 -17.73
C THR A 126 1.27 -23.18 -16.95
N ARG A 127 1.88 -22.05 -17.35
CA ARG A 127 3.03 -21.48 -16.63
C ARG A 127 2.63 -21.09 -15.20
N THR A 128 1.51 -20.41 -15.05
CA THR A 128 0.98 -20.00 -13.74
C THR A 128 0.74 -21.19 -12.83
N LEU A 129 0.03 -22.20 -13.33
CA LEU A 129 -0.28 -23.41 -12.57
C LEU A 129 0.98 -24.22 -12.22
N LEU A 130 1.96 -24.30 -13.14
CA LEU A 130 3.24 -24.97 -12.87
C LEU A 130 3.97 -24.32 -11.70
N ILE A 131 3.96 -22.99 -11.61
CA ILE A 131 4.57 -22.24 -10.50
C ILE A 131 3.84 -22.55 -9.20
N GLU A 132 2.50 -22.43 -9.20
CA GLU A 132 1.67 -22.67 -8.00
C GLU A 132 1.90 -24.08 -7.44
N GLU A 133 1.92 -25.10 -8.31
CA GLU A 133 2.21 -26.49 -7.93
C GLU A 133 3.65 -26.69 -7.46
N SER A 134 4.62 -26.05 -8.12
CA SER A 134 6.04 -26.17 -7.74
C SER A 134 6.33 -25.52 -6.39
N ILE A 135 5.66 -24.40 -6.08
CA ILE A 135 5.70 -23.77 -4.76
C ILE A 135 5.06 -24.67 -3.71
N ALA A 136 3.86 -25.21 -3.99
CA ALA A 136 3.15 -26.10 -3.07
C ALA A 136 3.95 -27.37 -2.71
N ARG A 137 4.79 -27.84 -3.62
CA ARG A 137 5.68 -29.01 -3.41
C ARG A 137 7.06 -28.64 -2.86
N GLY A 138 7.33 -27.37 -2.60
CA GLY A 138 8.63 -26.91 -2.08
C GLY A 138 9.79 -27.00 -3.07
N ILE A 139 9.50 -27.12 -4.37
CA ILE A 139 10.50 -27.22 -5.44
C ILE A 139 11.16 -25.85 -5.69
N ILE A 140 10.37 -24.78 -5.59
CA ILE A 140 10.83 -23.40 -5.70
C ILE A 140 10.07 -22.51 -4.73
N SER A 141 10.70 -21.45 -4.24
CA SER A 141 10.01 -20.45 -3.41
C SER A 141 9.42 -19.33 -4.26
N GLN A 142 8.36 -18.70 -3.72
CA GLN A 142 7.77 -17.52 -4.32
C GLN A 142 8.80 -16.40 -4.54
N ASP A 143 9.70 -16.17 -3.58
CA ASP A 143 10.73 -15.13 -3.68
C ASP A 143 11.69 -15.33 -4.85
N VAL A 144 12.02 -16.58 -5.19
CA VAL A 144 12.89 -16.88 -6.34
C VAL A 144 12.17 -16.54 -7.65
N ILE A 145 10.87 -16.85 -7.75
CA ILE A 145 10.06 -16.50 -8.92
C ILE A 145 9.93 -14.98 -9.05
N GLU A 146 9.59 -14.27 -7.97
CA GLU A 146 9.47 -12.82 -8.00
C GLU A 146 10.81 -12.15 -8.37
N GLY A 147 11.91 -12.60 -7.77
CA GLY A 147 13.26 -12.11 -8.09
C GLY A 147 13.62 -12.34 -9.56
N TYR A 148 13.36 -13.54 -10.10
CA TYR A 148 13.57 -13.84 -11.51
C TYR A 148 12.69 -12.99 -12.42
N THR A 149 11.42 -12.78 -12.04
CA THR A 149 10.46 -11.97 -12.80
C THR A 149 10.93 -10.52 -12.89
N MET A 150 11.37 -9.93 -11.76
CA MET A 150 11.91 -8.57 -11.70
C MET A 150 13.24 -8.44 -12.47
N GLN A 151 14.05 -9.50 -12.52
CA GLN A 151 15.29 -9.48 -13.29
C GLN A 151 15.03 -9.48 -14.79
N THR A 152 14.03 -10.23 -15.24
CA THR A 152 13.76 -10.47 -16.68
C THR A 152 12.71 -9.54 -17.29
N ASN A 153 11.87 -8.89 -16.48
CA ASN A 153 10.81 -7.98 -16.94
C ASN A 153 11.01 -6.58 -16.36
N GLU A 154 11.57 -5.69 -17.18
CA GLU A 154 11.85 -4.30 -16.81
C GLU A 154 10.58 -3.55 -16.35
N ASP A 155 9.50 -3.62 -17.14
CA ASP A 155 8.24 -2.94 -16.82
C ASP A 155 7.68 -3.38 -15.46
N TYR A 156 7.68 -4.70 -15.19
CA TYR A 156 7.23 -5.23 -13.91
C TYR A 156 8.13 -4.79 -12.76
N ARG A 157 9.46 -4.80 -12.96
CA ARG A 157 10.41 -4.29 -11.97
C ARG A 157 10.14 -2.83 -11.62
N GLN A 158 9.95 -1.98 -12.62
CA GLN A 158 9.69 -0.55 -12.43
C GLN A 158 8.37 -0.33 -11.67
N LEU A 159 7.29 -0.99 -12.08
CA LEU A 159 5.97 -0.87 -11.43
C LEU A 159 5.99 -1.40 -9.99
N THR A 160 6.67 -2.52 -9.71
CA THR A 160 6.82 -3.06 -8.36
C THR A 160 7.65 -2.12 -7.48
N THR A 161 8.74 -1.57 -8.02
CA THR A 161 9.57 -0.57 -7.30
C THR A 161 8.75 0.68 -6.98
N GLN A 162 7.93 1.14 -7.92
CA GLN A 162 7.04 2.28 -7.74
C GLN A 162 5.97 2.00 -6.68
N ALA A 163 5.34 0.83 -6.70
CA ALA A 163 4.38 0.40 -5.67
C ALA A 163 5.02 0.33 -4.28
N GLN A 164 6.25 -0.18 -4.16
CA GLN A 164 7.01 -0.21 -2.91
C GLN A 164 7.34 1.19 -2.39
N LYS A 165 7.78 2.10 -3.27
CA LYS A 165 8.00 3.51 -2.92
C LYS A 165 6.70 4.16 -2.45
N ALA A 166 5.60 3.96 -3.18
CA ALA A 166 4.29 4.47 -2.79
C ALA A 166 3.85 3.93 -1.41
N ALA A 167 4.03 2.63 -1.14
CA ALA A 167 3.72 2.06 0.17
C ALA A 167 4.53 2.70 1.31
N ALA A 168 5.83 2.94 1.10
CA ALA A 168 6.68 3.59 2.10
C ALA A 168 6.26 5.05 2.36
N LEU A 169 5.93 5.80 1.30
CA LEU A 169 5.47 7.19 1.43
C LEU A 169 4.09 7.27 2.10
N ALA A 170 3.15 6.42 1.68
CA ALA A 170 1.82 6.32 2.27
C ALA A 170 1.89 6.00 3.76
N HIS A 171 2.73 5.03 4.16
CA HIS A 171 2.96 4.69 5.55
C HIS A 171 3.43 5.91 6.36
N SER A 172 4.32 6.75 5.82
CA SER A 172 4.76 7.97 6.50
C SER A 172 3.62 8.98 6.72
N VAL A 173 2.65 9.08 5.80
CA VAL A 173 1.47 9.95 5.98
C VAL A 173 0.47 9.33 6.96
N GLU A 174 0.26 8.02 6.90
CA GLU A 174 -0.57 7.28 7.87
C GLU A 174 -0.08 7.51 9.31
N HIS A 175 1.24 7.49 9.56
CA HIS A 175 1.82 7.82 10.87
C HIS A 175 1.52 9.26 11.33
N GLN A 176 1.43 10.21 10.41
CA GLN A 176 1.04 11.59 10.73
C GLN A 176 -0.44 11.66 11.12
N ILE A 177 -1.31 10.97 10.39
CA ILE A 177 -2.73 10.86 10.69
C ILE A 177 -2.93 10.20 12.08
N ASP A 178 -2.27 9.06 12.33
CA ASP A 178 -2.30 8.36 13.63
C ASP A 178 -1.79 9.24 14.78
N TYR A 179 -0.80 10.09 14.53
CA TYR A 179 -0.35 11.07 15.53
C TYR A 179 -1.41 12.14 15.79
N LEU A 180 -2.06 12.70 14.77
CA LEU A 180 -3.10 13.71 14.92
C LEU A 180 -4.33 13.16 15.64
N GLU A 181 -4.70 11.91 15.38
CA GLU A 181 -5.76 11.18 16.12
C GLU A 181 -5.40 11.04 17.60
N ARG A 182 -4.20 10.52 17.91
CA ARG A 182 -3.73 10.38 19.30
C ARG A 182 -3.59 11.72 20.02
N LYS A 183 -3.22 12.79 19.30
CA LYS A 183 -3.20 14.15 19.84
C LYS A 183 -4.61 14.64 20.16
N GLY A 184 -5.60 14.22 19.38
CA GLY A 184 -7.02 14.42 19.70
C GLY A 184 -7.43 13.85 21.06
N ASP A 185 -6.86 12.70 21.44
CA ASP A 185 -7.09 12.06 22.72
C ASP A 185 -6.22 12.60 23.87
N ASN A 186 -5.03 13.10 23.56
CA ASN A 186 -4.12 13.75 24.50
C ASN A 186 -3.55 15.04 23.91
N MET A 187 -4.09 16.18 24.35
CA MET A 187 -3.74 17.52 23.87
C MET A 187 -2.25 17.85 24.00
N HIS A 188 -1.56 17.25 24.98
CA HIS A 188 -0.14 17.50 25.26
C HIS A 188 0.80 16.48 24.59
N LEU A 189 0.28 15.62 23.72
CA LEU A 189 1.11 14.66 22.99
C LEU A 189 2.07 15.40 22.03
N GLU A 190 3.36 15.09 22.14
CA GLU A 190 4.40 15.58 21.25
C GLU A 190 4.56 14.70 20.01
N ALA A 191 4.97 15.31 18.90
CA ALA A 191 5.19 14.61 17.64
C ALA A 191 6.47 13.76 17.71
N GLY A 192 6.38 12.50 17.32
CA GLY A 192 7.55 11.69 17.01
C GLY A 192 8.24 12.16 15.73
N ALA A 193 9.48 11.69 15.50
CA ALA A 193 10.28 12.03 14.31
C ALA A 193 9.56 11.69 12.99
N THR A 194 8.87 10.55 12.91
CA THR A 194 8.14 10.11 11.71
C THR A 194 6.87 10.91 11.45
N ALA A 195 6.25 11.50 12.48
CA ALA A 195 5.09 12.37 12.34
C ALA A 195 5.44 13.81 11.88
N SER A 196 6.73 14.06 11.61
CA SER A 196 7.26 15.36 11.16
C SER A 196 7.86 15.33 9.76
N VAL A 197 7.83 14.18 9.08
CA VAL A 197 8.41 13.99 7.74
C VAL A 197 7.51 14.64 6.69
N ASP A 198 8.06 15.58 5.92
CA ASP A 198 7.37 16.20 4.80
C ASP A 198 7.53 15.35 3.53
N VAL A 199 6.58 14.46 3.28
CA VAL A 199 6.62 13.57 2.10
C VAL A 199 6.38 14.29 0.78
N SER A 200 5.82 15.51 0.81
CA SER A 200 5.49 16.26 -0.42
C SER A 200 6.72 16.65 -1.24
N LYS A 201 7.91 16.58 -0.62
CA LYS A 201 9.21 16.88 -1.22
C LYS A 201 9.98 15.64 -1.68
N ILE A 202 9.41 14.45 -1.48
CA ILE A 202 10.03 13.19 -1.87
C ILE A 202 9.54 12.80 -3.26
N GLU A 203 10.47 12.46 -4.14
CA GLU A 203 10.18 12.03 -5.52
C GLU A 203 9.13 10.90 -5.54
N GLY A 204 8.12 11.06 -6.39
CA GLY A 204 7.01 10.12 -6.52
C GLY A 204 5.77 10.48 -5.70
N ALA A 205 5.83 11.47 -4.82
CA ALA A 205 4.66 11.96 -4.06
C ALA A 205 3.69 12.77 -4.94
N GLU A 206 4.18 13.34 -6.04
CA GLU A 206 3.41 14.10 -7.03
C GLU A 206 2.62 13.21 -8.02
N VAL A 207 2.86 11.90 -8.02
CA VAL A 207 2.23 10.97 -8.97
C VAL A 207 0.75 10.76 -8.63
N GLU A 208 -0.10 10.87 -9.65
CA GLU A 208 -1.51 10.47 -9.61
C GLU A 208 -1.67 9.12 -10.33
N TYR A 209 -2.15 8.10 -9.61
CA TYR A 209 -2.29 6.72 -10.10
C TYR A 209 -3.66 6.39 -10.70
#